data_AF-A0A968IJN6-F1
#
_entry.id   AF-A0A968IJN6-F1
#
_cell.length_a   1.000
_cell.length_b   1.000
_cell.length_c   1.000
_cell.angle_alpha   90.00
_cell.angle_beta   90.00
_cell.angle_gamma   90.00
#
_symmetry.space_group_name_H-M   'P 1'
#
loop_
_entity.id
_entity.type
_entity.pdbx_description
1 polymer ?
#
loop_
_entity_poly.entity_id
_entity_poly.type
_entity_poly.pdbx_seq_one_letter_code
_entity_poly.pdbx_strand_id
1 'polypeptide(L)'
;MVVTSNLQNQWKEVTKSNPCPMCQKPDWCYIAENGEAVVCGRTNPGEEPQGWKYLKDAADGRPIVAFELEREYLFPIRPNKNQAKSQPFKSIPLSSENLELAFLPKLPSDYPKAKPNQVPNWLQEKGVPIHATETKYFYSQTQWVSRFEWKNTQHPSCYEKTIRQCHRKPNGKVKWSKGEQEWLPYRIDEAIANGKRKWVLGLEGESCVEAARSLGLIAITWQGSSWSEAELTAGLTKLKQAGISE
;
A
#
# COMPACT_ATOMS: atom_id res chain seq x y z
N MET A 1 4.29 -17.00 24.36
CA MET A 1 5.21 -18.11 24.04
C MET A 1 5.17 -18.24 22.53
N VAL A 2 6.27 -17.88 21.86
CA VAL A 2 6.37 -17.70 20.41
C VAL A 2 6.65 -19.06 19.77
N VAL A 3 5.78 -19.51 18.87
CA VAL A 3 6.10 -20.65 17.99
C VAL A 3 6.52 -20.08 16.64
N THR A 4 7.81 -20.18 16.40
CA THR A 4 8.54 -19.73 15.24
C THR A 4 8.10 -20.44 13.95
N SER A 5 8.05 -19.65 12.88
CA SER A 5 8.01 -20.06 11.49
C SER A 5 9.06 -21.13 11.15
N ASN A 6 8.61 -22.38 11.05
CA ASN A 6 9.35 -23.42 10.32
C ASN A 6 8.40 -24.49 9.76
N LEU A 7 7.25 -24.07 9.25
CA LEU A 7 6.36 -24.95 8.51
C LEU A 7 6.58 -24.69 7.01
N GLN A 8 7.55 -25.41 6.44
CA GLN A 8 7.24 -26.08 5.18
C GLN A 8 5.83 -26.65 5.32
N ASN A 9 4.90 -26.31 4.41
CA ASN A 9 3.51 -26.73 4.48
C ASN A 9 3.40 -28.26 4.66
N GLN A 10 3.37 -28.73 5.91
CA GLN A 10 3.23 -30.13 6.25
C GLN A 10 1.74 -30.46 6.22
N TRP A 11 1.28 -30.84 5.04
CA TRP A 11 -0.02 -31.46 4.85
C TRP A 11 0.07 -32.90 5.35
N LYS A 12 -0.77 -33.25 6.33
CA LYS A 12 -0.88 -34.63 6.82
C LYS A 12 -2.07 -35.28 6.14
N GLU A 13 -1.86 -36.45 5.56
CA GLU A 13 -2.97 -37.24 5.03
C GLU A 13 -3.89 -37.65 6.18
N VAL A 14 -5.20 -37.63 5.92
CA VAL A 14 -6.19 -38.09 6.90
C VAL A 14 -6.03 -39.58 7.17
N THR A 15 -6.48 -40.02 8.33
CA THR A 15 -6.45 -41.44 8.72
C THR A 15 -7.77 -41.83 9.37
N LYS A 16 -7.95 -43.12 9.68
CA LYS A 16 -9.12 -43.59 10.44
C LYS A 16 -9.21 -42.98 11.84
N SER A 17 -8.08 -42.71 12.49
CA SER A 17 -8.03 -42.07 13.80
C SER A 17 -8.10 -40.54 13.74
N ASN A 18 -7.87 -39.95 12.56
CA ASN A 18 -7.95 -38.51 12.31
C ASN A 18 -8.60 -38.24 10.94
N PRO A 19 -9.94 -38.41 10.82
CA PRO A 19 -10.64 -38.28 9.55
C PRO A 19 -10.71 -36.82 9.11
N CYS A 20 -11.02 -36.62 7.82
CA CYS A 20 -11.22 -35.29 7.26
C CYS A 20 -12.33 -34.53 8.02
N PRO A 21 -12.09 -33.34 8.59
CA PRO A 21 -13.12 -32.62 9.34
C PRO A 21 -14.24 -32.07 8.45
N MET A 22 -14.04 -32.04 7.14
CA MET A 22 -15.05 -31.62 6.16
C MET A 22 -15.96 -32.77 5.71
N CYS A 23 -15.40 -33.86 5.19
CA CYS A 23 -16.18 -34.97 4.62
C CYS A 23 -16.25 -36.22 5.52
N GLN A 24 -15.54 -36.21 6.65
CA GLN A 24 -15.47 -37.29 7.65
C GLN A 24 -14.94 -38.62 7.10
N LYS A 25 -14.25 -38.61 5.95
CA LYS A 25 -13.62 -39.80 5.37
C LYS A 25 -12.17 -39.94 5.83
N PRO A 26 -11.68 -41.19 5.98
CA PRO A 26 -10.37 -41.48 6.55
C PRO A 26 -9.23 -41.51 5.51
N ASP A 27 -9.51 -41.14 4.26
CA ASP A 27 -8.59 -41.24 3.12
C ASP A 27 -8.81 -40.12 2.09
N TRP A 28 -7.86 -39.94 1.17
CA TRP A 28 -7.96 -39.04 -0.01
C TRP A 28 -8.13 -37.55 0.30
N CYS A 29 -7.88 -37.16 1.55
CA CYS A 29 -7.89 -35.77 2.00
C CYS A 29 -6.58 -35.46 2.75
N TYR A 30 -6.26 -34.18 2.85
CA TYR A 30 -5.11 -33.71 3.62
C TYR A 30 -5.56 -32.62 4.57
N ILE A 31 -5.01 -32.60 5.78
CA ILE A 31 -5.27 -31.56 6.79
C ILE A 31 -3.96 -30.81 7.02
N ALA A 32 -4.02 -29.49 7.09
CA ALA A 32 -2.91 -28.68 7.55
C ALA A 32 -2.60 -29.00 9.02
N GLU A 33 -1.35 -28.89 9.42
CA GLU A 33 -0.93 -29.27 10.78
C GLU A 33 -1.64 -28.48 11.90
N ASN A 34 -2.08 -27.25 11.63
CA ASN A 34 -2.89 -26.45 12.55
C ASN A 34 -4.38 -26.85 12.58
N GLY A 35 -4.83 -27.76 11.72
CA GLY A 35 -6.23 -28.19 11.62
C GLY A 35 -7.16 -27.18 10.95
N GLU A 36 -6.67 -26.00 10.57
CA GLU A 36 -7.50 -24.87 10.10
C GLU A 36 -7.77 -24.90 8.59
N ALA A 37 -7.08 -25.78 7.85
CA ALA A 37 -7.27 -25.93 6.41
C ALA A 37 -7.24 -27.41 6.00
N VAL A 38 -7.98 -27.73 4.95
CA VAL A 38 -8.15 -29.07 4.41
C VAL A 38 -8.07 -29.03 2.89
N VAL A 39 -7.45 -30.05 2.30
CA VAL A 39 -7.63 -30.42 0.90
C VAL A 39 -8.60 -31.58 0.86
N CYS A 40 -9.84 -31.34 0.44
CA CYS A 40 -10.86 -32.37 0.42
C CYS A 40 -11.00 -32.95 -0.99
N GLY A 41 -10.71 -34.24 -1.17
CA GLY A 41 -10.92 -34.90 -2.47
C GLY A 41 -12.39 -35.13 -2.84
N ARG A 42 -13.32 -34.94 -1.90
CA ARG A 42 -14.74 -35.32 -2.05
C ARG A 42 -15.73 -34.16 -2.06
N THR A 43 -15.25 -32.94 -1.87
CA THR A 43 -16.09 -31.73 -1.85
C THR A 43 -15.76 -30.92 -3.07
N ASN A 44 -16.77 -30.52 -3.84
CA ASN A 44 -16.58 -29.63 -4.97
C ASN A 44 -16.54 -28.17 -4.50
N PRO A 45 -15.83 -27.27 -5.21
CA PRO A 45 -15.89 -25.84 -4.95
C PRO A 45 -17.35 -25.34 -4.96
N GLY A 46 -17.78 -24.66 -3.90
CA GLY A 46 -19.15 -24.15 -3.73
C GLY A 46 -20.10 -25.09 -2.96
N GLU A 47 -19.67 -26.29 -2.61
CA GLU A 47 -20.42 -27.25 -1.78
C GLU A 47 -19.85 -27.34 -0.34
N GLU A 48 -19.13 -26.31 0.11
CA GLU A 48 -18.49 -26.32 1.43
C GLU A 48 -19.54 -26.22 2.57
N PRO A 49 -19.40 -27.00 3.66
CA PRO A 49 -20.23 -26.85 4.84
C PRO A 49 -20.10 -25.45 5.48
N GLN A 50 -21.13 -25.02 6.21
CA GLN A 50 -21.13 -23.75 6.91
C GLN A 50 -19.89 -23.60 7.81
N GLY A 51 -19.20 -22.45 7.70
CA GLY A 51 -17.96 -22.18 8.41
C GLY A 51 -16.69 -22.60 7.66
N TRP A 52 -16.80 -23.16 6.44
CA TRP A 52 -15.65 -23.42 5.57
C TRP A 52 -15.69 -22.51 4.35
N LYS A 53 -14.50 -22.02 3.95
CA LYS A 53 -14.35 -21.12 2.80
C LYS A 53 -13.31 -21.62 1.82
N TYR A 54 -13.68 -21.65 0.55
CA TYR A 54 -12.75 -21.91 -0.55
C TYR A 54 -11.65 -20.85 -0.60
N LEU A 55 -10.40 -21.30 -0.66
CA LEU A 55 -9.24 -20.43 -0.80
C LEU A 55 -8.68 -20.45 -2.22
N LYS A 56 -8.39 -21.65 -2.74
CA LYS A 56 -7.78 -21.90 -4.06
C LYS A 56 -7.71 -23.39 -4.35
N ASP A 57 -7.30 -23.76 -5.55
CA ASP A 57 -6.96 -25.14 -5.90
C ASP A 57 -5.53 -25.52 -5.48
N ALA A 58 -5.36 -26.78 -5.10
CA ALA A 58 -4.07 -27.44 -4.91
C ALA A 58 -3.43 -27.74 -6.28
N ALA A 59 -2.14 -28.12 -6.27
CA ALA A 59 -1.41 -28.43 -7.51
C ALA A 59 -2.01 -29.60 -8.31
N ASP A 60 -2.78 -30.46 -7.65
CA ASP A 60 -3.50 -31.59 -8.25
C ASP A 60 -4.95 -31.27 -8.62
N GLY A 61 -5.35 -29.99 -8.53
CA GLY A 61 -6.69 -29.52 -8.91
C GLY A 61 -7.77 -29.71 -7.83
N ARG A 62 -7.44 -30.20 -6.64
CA ARG A 62 -8.42 -30.33 -5.54
C ARG A 62 -8.58 -29.02 -4.76
N PRO A 63 -9.78 -28.70 -4.24
CA PRO A 63 -9.98 -27.46 -3.51
C PRO A 63 -9.27 -27.48 -2.16
N ILE A 64 -8.60 -26.35 -1.86
CA ILE A 64 -8.11 -26.00 -0.54
C ILE A 64 -9.14 -25.10 0.13
N VAL A 65 -9.61 -25.55 1.29
CA VAL A 65 -10.70 -24.95 2.05
C VAL A 65 -10.26 -24.74 3.48
N ALA A 66 -10.62 -23.60 4.10
CA ALA A 66 -10.23 -23.26 5.45
C ALA A 66 -11.42 -22.96 6.35
N PHE A 67 -11.28 -23.29 7.63
CA PHE A 67 -12.31 -23.04 8.64
C PHE A 67 -12.28 -21.57 9.06
N GLU A 68 -13.38 -20.88 8.83
CA GLU A 68 -13.61 -19.47 9.19
C GLU A 68 -13.98 -19.41 10.67
N LEU A 69 -12.97 -19.51 11.55
CA LEU A 69 -13.14 -19.00 12.91
C LEU A 69 -13.39 -17.49 12.79
N GLU A 70 -14.36 -16.97 13.55
CA GLU A 70 -14.54 -15.54 13.79
C GLU A 70 -13.26 -14.97 14.45
N ARG A 71 -12.22 -14.81 13.65
CA ARG A 71 -11.01 -14.10 14.03
C ARG A 71 -11.33 -12.64 13.84
N GLU A 72 -11.53 -11.93 14.95
CA GLU A 72 -11.23 -10.50 14.99
C GLU A 72 -9.95 -10.28 14.17
N TYR A 73 -10.04 -9.36 13.20
CA TYR A 73 -9.05 -9.09 12.16
C TYR A 73 -7.63 -8.89 12.72
N LEU A 74 -6.93 -9.99 13.00
CA LEU A 74 -5.47 -10.00 13.03
C LEU A 74 -5.07 -9.99 11.56
N PHE A 75 -4.73 -8.78 11.10
CA PHE A 75 -4.15 -8.53 9.78
C PHE A 75 -3.24 -9.69 9.38
N PRO A 76 -3.40 -10.30 8.19
CA PRO A 76 -2.43 -11.26 7.72
C PRO A 76 -1.10 -10.53 7.61
N ILE A 77 -0.18 -10.83 8.54
CA ILE A 77 1.23 -10.49 8.40
C ILE A 77 1.62 -11.17 7.09
N ARG A 78 1.80 -10.37 6.03
CA ARG A 78 2.31 -10.89 4.77
C ARG A 78 3.58 -11.68 5.13
N PRO A 79 3.66 -12.99 4.83
CA PRO A 79 4.91 -13.69 5.01
C PRO A 79 5.92 -12.93 4.17
N ASN A 80 6.86 -12.28 4.87
CA ASN A 80 7.91 -11.52 4.24
C ASN A 80 8.59 -12.55 3.34
N LYS A 81 8.45 -12.42 2.01
CA LYS A 81 9.33 -13.16 1.09
C LYS A 81 10.71 -12.94 1.68
N ASN A 82 11.48 -14.01 1.88
CA ASN A 82 12.86 -13.94 2.36
C ASN A 82 13.66 -12.99 1.45
N GLN A 83 13.52 -11.69 1.67
CA GLN A 83 14.51 -10.70 1.32
C GLN A 83 15.66 -11.12 2.22
N ALA A 84 16.75 -11.57 1.58
CA ALA A 84 18.01 -11.75 2.27
C ALA A 84 18.14 -10.60 3.26
N LYS A 85 18.34 -10.92 4.55
CA LYS A 85 18.50 -9.88 5.58
C LYS A 85 19.54 -8.92 5.05
N SER A 86 19.10 -7.76 4.58
CA SER A 86 20.02 -6.73 4.12
C SER A 86 20.92 -6.47 5.31
N GLN A 87 22.23 -6.50 5.11
CA GLN A 87 23.14 -6.12 6.17
C GLN A 87 22.62 -4.80 6.76
N PRO A 88 22.52 -4.69 8.09
CA PRO A 88 22.08 -3.45 8.70
C PRO A 88 22.96 -2.35 8.12
N PHE A 89 22.32 -1.36 7.50
CA PHE A 89 23.04 -0.21 6.99
C PHE A 89 23.90 0.32 8.13
N LYS A 90 25.20 0.51 7.88
CA LYS A 90 26.07 1.18 8.85
C LYS A 90 25.38 2.50 9.19
N SER A 91 24.93 2.64 10.43
CA SER A 91 24.35 3.88 10.91
C SER A 91 25.41 4.95 10.73
N ILE A 92 25.17 5.89 9.82
CA ILE A 92 26.01 7.08 9.71
C ILE A 92 25.70 7.89 10.97
N PRO A 93 26.67 8.14 11.87
CA PRO A 93 26.43 9.00 13.00
C PRO A 93 26.00 10.36 12.48
N LEU A 94 24.81 10.82 12.88
CA LEU A 94 24.39 12.20 12.67
C LEU A 94 25.47 13.09 13.28
N SER A 95 26.09 13.96 12.48
CA SER A 95 26.96 14.98 13.04
C SER A 95 26.14 15.78 14.04
N SER A 96 26.65 15.88 15.26
CA SER A 96 26.00 16.54 16.40
C SER A 96 25.85 18.07 16.22
N GLU A 97 26.14 18.60 15.04
CA GLU A 97 26.02 20.00 14.72
C GLU A 97 24.57 20.28 14.29
N ASN A 98 23.79 20.82 15.25
CA ASN A 98 22.49 21.48 15.08
C ASN A 98 21.59 20.92 13.96
N LEU A 99 20.87 19.84 14.26
CA LEU A 99 19.76 19.37 13.44
C LEU A 99 18.61 20.39 13.46
N GLU A 100 18.57 21.28 12.48
CA GLU A 100 17.46 22.21 12.29
C GLU A 100 16.50 21.68 11.22
N LEU A 101 15.22 21.52 11.58
CA LEU A 101 14.16 21.19 10.63
C LEU A 101 13.77 22.43 9.82
N ALA A 102 13.42 22.22 8.55
CA ALA A 102 12.96 23.27 7.67
C ALA A 102 11.48 23.60 7.93
N PHE A 103 11.19 24.89 8.06
CA PHE A 103 9.85 25.43 8.26
C PHE A 103 9.45 26.37 7.12
N LEU A 104 8.17 26.38 6.79
CA LEU A 104 7.59 27.37 5.89
C LEU A 104 7.58 28.74 6.58
N PRO A 105 7.96 29.82 5.87
CA PRO A 105 7.96 31.16 6.43
C PRO A 105 6.54 31.66 6.75
N LYS A 106 5.52 31.08 6.10
CA LYS A 106 4.11 31.37 6.31
C LYS A 106 3.32 30.08 6.19
N LEU A 107 2.33 29.89 7.07
CA LEU A 107 1.42 28.75 6.97
C LEU A 107 0.66 28.78 5.63
N PRO A 108 0.63 27.65 4.90
CA PRO A 108 -0.03 27.58 3.61
C PRO A 108 -1.55 27.69 3.77
N SER A 109 -2.23 28.04 2.68
CA SER A 109 -3.71 28.05 2.61
C SER A 109 -4.23 27.30 1.37
N ASP A 110 -3.32 26.77 0.57
CA ASP A 110 -3.54 26.12 -0.72
C ASP A 110 -3.69 24.59 -0.61
N TYR A 111 -4.20 24.12 0.53
CA TYR A 111 -4.36 22.69 0.79
C TYR A 111 -5.28 22.04 -0.27
N PRO A 112 -4.92 20.83 -0.77
CA PRO A 112 -5.79 20.04 -1.63
C PRO A 112 -7.16 19.80 -0.98
N LYS A 113 -8.23 20.20 -1.68
CA LYS A 113 -9.61 20.00 -1.21
C LYS A 113 -10.27 18.86 -1.96
N ALA A 114 -10.92 17.97 -1.20
CA ALA A 114 -11.74 16.90 -1.74
C ALA A 114 -12.98 17.50 -2.44
N LYS A 115 -13.27 17.05 -3.67
CA LYS A 115 -14.42 17.50 -4.47
C LYS A 115 -15.32 16.30 -4.80
N PRO A 116 -16.62 16.35 -4.48
CA PRO A 116 -17.54 15.27 -4.82
C PRO A 116 -17.84 15.22 -6.32
N ASN A 117 -18.32 14.07 -6.80
CA ASN A 117 -18.91 13.88 -8.14
C ASN A 117 -17.98 14.24 -9.31
N GLN A 118 -16.66 14.04 -9.17
CA GLN A 118 -15.67 14.24 -10.25
C GLN A 118 -15.14 12.93 -10.84
N VAL A 119 -15.82 11.80 -10.60
CA VAL A 119 -15.37 10.47 -11.01
C VAL A 119 -15.61 10.25 -12.51
N PRO A 120 -14.56 10.00 -13.32
CA PRO A 120 -14.73 9.72 -14.75
C PRO A 120 -15.53 8.43 -15.01
N ASN A 121 -16.33 8.39 -16.08
CA ASN A 121 -17.18 7.22 -16.42
C ASN A 121 -16.39 5.90 -16.46
N TRP A 122 -15.22 5.88 -17.11
CA TRP A 122 -14.37 4.68 -17.19
C TRP A 122 -13.92 4.15 -15.81
N LEU A 123 -13.84 5.03 -14.81
CA LEU A 123 -13.47 4.65 -13.45
C LEU A 123 -14.70 4.15 -12.67
N GLN A 124 -15.88 4.66 -12.99
CA GLN A 124 -17.15 4.13 -12.49
C GLN A 124 -17.42 2.72 -13.01
N GLU A 125 -17.14 2.46 -14.29
CA GLU A 125 -17.18 1.12 -14.90
C GLU A 125 -16.24 0.12 -14.20
N LYS A 126 -15.21 0.61 -13.51
CA LYS A 126 -14.27 -0.19 -12.69
C LYS A 126 -14.70 -0.32 -11.23
N GLY A 127 -15.92 0.07 -10.88
CA GLY A 127 -16.50 -0.08 -9.54
C GLY A 127 -16.26 1.10 -8.59
N VAL A 128 -15.68 2.22 -9.04
CA VAL A 128 -15.58 3.42 -8.20
C VAL A 128 -16.92 4.14 -8.18
N PRO A 129 -17.56 4.34 -7.01
CA PRO A 129 -18.89 4.93 -6.97
C PRO A 129 -18.88 6.41 -7.37
N ILE A 130 -19.97 6.87 -7.99
CA ILE A 130 -20.15 8.26 -8.43
C ILE A 130 -20.02 9.28 -7.29
N HIS A 131 -20.37 8.88 -6.07
CA HIS A 131 -20.30 9.72 -4.88
C HIS A 131 -18.90 9.77 -4.25
N ALA A 132 -17.89 9.13 -4.85
CA ALA A 132 -16.52 9.25 -4.38
C ALA A 132 -16.04 10.71 -4.50
N THR A 133 -15.25 11.14 -3.52
CA THR A 133 -14.59 12.44 -3.53
C THR A 133 -13.22 12.34 -4.19
N GLU A 134 -12.87 13.31 -5.04
CA GLU A 134 -11.56 13.42 -5.66
C GLU A 134 -10.71 14.50 -4.96
N THR A 135 -9.50 14.14 -4.54
CA THR A 135 -8.45 15.07 -4.10
C THR A 135 -7.30 15.05 -5.09
N LYS A 136 -6.88 16.22 -5.58
CA LYS A 136 -5.77 16.36 -6.54
C LYS A 136 -4.52 16.89 -5.86
N TYR A 137 -3.41 16.15 -5.99
CA TYR A 137 -2.08 16.55 -5.55
C TYR A 137 -1.25 16.91 -6.77
N PHE A 138 -0.98 18.20 -6.96
CA PHE A 138 -0.25 18.70 -8.12
C PHE A 138 1.26 18.60 -7.89
N TYR A 139 1.93 17.87 -8.77
CA TYR A 139 3.39 17.74 -8.80
C TYR A 139 4.02 18.77 -9.73
N SER A 140 3.26 19.22 -10.73
CA SER A 140 3.62 20.32 -11.61
C SER A 140 2.34 20.94 -12.20
N GLN A 141 2.47 21.90 -13.10
CA GLN A 141 1.34 22.45 -13.85
C GLN A 141 0.65 21.41 -14.75
N THR A 142 1.38 20.37 -15.15
CA THR A 142 0.92 19.35 -16.10
C THR A 142 0.73 17.98 -15.46
N GLN A 143 1.28 17.71 -14.28
CA GLN A 143 1.24 16.39 -13.63
C GLN A 143 0.57 16.47 -12.25
N TRP A 144 -0.32 15.52 -11.97
CA TRP A 144 -0.95 15.39 -10.66
C TRP A 144 -1.39 13.96 -10.36
N VAL A 145 -1.52 13.67 -9.07
CA VAL A 145 -2.15 12.45 -8.57
C VAL A 145 -3.57 12.76 -8.16
N SER A 146 -4.54 12.01 -8.70
CA SER A 146 -5.94 12.03 -8.27
C SER A 146 -6.19 10.87 -7.30
N ARG A 147 -6.57 11.19 -6.06
CA ARG A 147 -7.05 10.23 -5.07
C ARG A 147 -8.57 10.29 -5.03
N PHE A 148 -9.22 9.17 -5.35
CA PHE A 148 -10.65 8.97 -5.17
C PHE A 148 -10.88 8.20 -3.88
N GLU A 149 -11.78 8.67 -3.04
CA GLU A 149 -12.09 8.07 -1.74
C GLU A 149 -13.61 8.04 -1.52
N TRP A 150 -14.12 6.93 -1.00
CA TRP A 150 -15.54 6.74 -0.70
C TRP A 150 -15.73 5.89 0.55
N LYS A 151 -16.90 6.01 1.17
CA LYS A 151 -17.27 5.18 2.32
C LYS A 151 -17.56 3.75 1.85
N ASN A 152 -16.99 2.79 2.56
CA ASN A 152 -17.38 1.39 2.47
C ASN A 152 -17.40 0.80 3.87
N THR A 153 -18.59 0.58 4.43
CA THR A 153 -18.78 0.03 5.78
C THR A 153 -18.35 -1.42 5.92
N GLN A 154 -18.15 -2.14 4.81
CA GLN A 154 -17.63 -3.51 4.80
C GLN A 154 -16.09 -3.55 4.81
N HIS A 155 -15.43 -2.43 4.52
CA HIS A 155 -13.97 -2.35 4.58
C HIS A 155 -13.52 -2.03 6.03
N PRO A 156 -12.44 -2.64 6.56
CA PRO A 156 -12.00 -2.43 7.94
C PRO A 156 -11.72 -0.97 8.31
N SER A 157 -11.27 -0.16 7.36
CA SER A 157 -11.07 1.28 7.57
C SER A 157 -12.32 2.13 7.36
N CYS A 158 -13.49 1.52 7.13
CA CYS A 158 -14.77 2.17 6.75
C CYS A 158 -14.73 3.02 5.47
N TYR A 159 -13.59 3.01 4.78
CA TYR A 159 -13.32 3.79 3.58
C TYR A 159 -12.53 2.94 2.59
N GLU A 160 -12.80 3.13 1.32
CA GLU A 160 -11.98 2.64 0.23
C GLU A 160 -11.40 3.80 -0.57
N LYS A 161 -10.28 3.53 -1.23
CA LYS A 161 -9.60 4.51 -2.05
C LYS A 161 -9.00 3.90 -3.31
N THR A 162 -8.91 4.72 -4.35
CA THR A 162 -8.09 4.41 -5.50
C THR A 162 -7.30 5.64 -5.95
N ILE A 163 -6.09 5.42 -6.44
CA ILE A 163 -5.14 6.49 -6.77
C ILE A 163 -4.79 6.40 -8.26
N ARG A 164 -4.82 7.52 -8.97
CA ARG A 164 -4.53 7.59 -10.41
C ARG A 164 -3.56 8.72 -10.72
N GLN A 165 -2.48 8.37 -11.39
CA GLN A 165 -1.52 9.32 -11.93
C GLN A 165 -2.08 9.93 -13.21
N CYS A 166 -1.91 11.24 -13.34
CA CYS A 166 -2.44 12.00 -14.46
C CYS A 166 -1.38 12.93 -15.01
N HIS A 167 -1.39 13.12 -16.32
CA HIS A 167 -0.72 14.25 -16.94
C HIS A 167 -1.59 14.91 -18.01
N ARG A 168 -1.31 16.17 -18.27
CA ARG A 168 -1.89 16.95 -19.36
C ARG A 168 -0.92 16.96 -20.54
N LYS A 169 -1.41 16.56 -21.71
CA LYS A 169 -0.66 16.69 -22.97
C LYS A 169 -0.59 18.15 -23.41
N PRO A 170 0.32 18.52 -24.32
CA PRO A 170 0.41 19.89 -24.86
C PRO A 170 -0.89 20.41 -25.47
N ASN A 171 -1.74 19.52 -26.01
CA ASN A 171 -3.06 19.86 -26.55
C ASN A 171 -4.15 20.07 -25.48
N GLY A 172 -3.79 20.13 -24.20
CA GLY A 172 -4.72 20.32 -23.08
C GLY A 172 -5.47 19.06 -22.64
N LYS A 173 -5.40 17.95 -23.39
CA LYS A 173 -6.11 16.71 -23.03
C LYS A 173 -5.45 16.01 -21.84
N VAL A 174 -6.29 15.60 -20.88
CA VAL A 174 -5.87 14.79 -19.73
C VAL A 174 -5.66 13.34 -20.15
N LYS A 175 -4.55 12.74 -19.73
CA LYS A 175 -4.27 11.31 -19.87
C LYS A 175 -4.04 10.70 -18.49
N TRP A 176 -4.79 9.63 -18.19
CA TRP A 176 -4.77 8.89 -16.92
C TRP A 176 -3.62 7.88 -16.87
N SER A 177 -2.40 8.40 -16.94
CA SER A 177 -1.16 7.62 -16.84
C SER A 177 -0.03 8.52 -16.34
N LYS A 178 1.04 7.93 -15.81
CA LYS A 178 2.26 8.64 -15.38
C LYS A 178 2.84 9.59 -16.45
N GLY A 179 2.77 9.20 -17.72
CA GLY A 179 3.47 9.90 -18.80
C GLY A 179 4.97 9.63 -18.78
N GLU A 180 5.70 10.34 -19.64
CA GLU A 180 7.15 10.17 -19.83
C GLU A 180 7.97 11.26 -19.13
N GLN A 181 7.33 12.36 -18.71
CA GLN A 181 7.99 13.43 -17.98
C GLN A 181 8.43 12.94 -16.59
N GLU A 182 9.55 13.48 -16.12
CA GLU A 182 10.05 13.25 -14.77
C GLU A 182 9.01 13.66 -13.71
N TRP A 183 8.95 12.89 -12.63
CA TRP A 183 8.15 13.20 -11.45
C TRP A 183 9.08 13.47 -10.28
N LEU A 184 9.26 14.75 -9.97
CA LEU A 184 9.96 15.15 -8.76
C LEU A 184 9.09 14.89 -7.53
N PRO A 185 9.66 14.89 -6.31
CA PRO A 185 8.88 14.78 -5.08
C PRO A 185 7.77 15.84 -5.00
N TYR A 186 6.62 15.45 -4.44
CA TYR A 186 5.53 16.37 -4.13
C TYR A 186 6.04 17.48 -3.20
N ARG A 187 5.71 18.73 -3.51
CA ARG A 187 6.13 19.93 -2.76
C ARG A 187 7.66 20.17 -2.72
N ILE A 188 8.42 19.60 -3.67
CA ILE A 188 9.87 19.83 -3.75
C ILE A 188 10.24 21.31 -3.89
N ASP A 189 9.43 22.12 -4.56
CA ASP A 189 9.73 23.55 -4.75
C ASP A 189 9.77 24.31 -3.42
N GLU A 190 8.89 23.95 -2.48
CA GLU A 190 8.88 24.51 -1.12
C GLU A 190 10.15 24.11 -0.36
N ALA A 191 10.59 22.87 -0.53
CA ALA A 191 11.84 22.36 0.04
C ALA A 191 13.07 23.08 -0.52
N ILE A 192 13.16 23.25 -1.84
CA ILE A 192 14.28 23.97 -2.48
C ILE A 192 14.32 25.43 -2.02
N ALA A 193 13.16 26.09 -1.93
CA ALA A 193 13.10 27.51 -1.59
C ALA A 193 13.48 27.81 -0.13
N ASN A 194 13.25 26.89 0.81
CA ASN A 194 13.32 27.18 2.24
C ASN A 194 14.15 26.16 3.07
N GLY A 195 14.66 25.11 2.44
CA GLY A 195 15.33 23.99 3.13
C GLY A 195 16.86 24.08 3.21
N LYS A 196 17.47 25.14 2.69
CA LYS A 196 18.95 25.26 2.64
C LYS A 196 19.56 25.17 4.05
N ARG A 197 20.54 24.26 4.22
CA ARG A 197 21.20 23.87 5.49
C ARG A 197 20.23 23.38 6.58
N LYS A 198 19.05 22.93 6.18
CA LYS A 198 18.02 22.40 7.07
C LYS A 198 17.58 21.03 6.60
N TRP A 199 16.91 20.32 7.47
CA TRP A 199 16.36 19.00 7.21
C TRP A 199 14.92 19.09 6.73
N VAL A 200 14.62 18.39 5.64
CA VAL A 200 13.27 18.27 5.07
C VAL A 200 12.73 16.88 5.36
N LEU A 201 11.45 16.79 5.75
CA LEU A 201 10.82 15.51 6.08
C LEU A 201 10.44 14.74 4.81
N GLY A 202 10.92 13.51 4.66
CA GLY A 202 10.42 12.55 3.67
C GLY A 202 9.29 11.71 4.28
N LEU A 203 8.07 11.82 3.75
CA LEU A 203 6.88 11.15 4.26
C LEU A 203 6.32 10.14 3.25
N GLU A 204 5.50 9.20 3.71
CA GLU A 204 5.01 8.08 2.90
C GLU A 204 4.00 8.51 1.81
N GLY A 205 3.20 9.54 2.05
CA GLY A 205 2.16 9.95 1.11
C GLY A 205 1.74 11.40 1.24
N GLU A 206 0.98 11.87 0.25
CA GLU A 206 0.69 13.29 0.05
C GLU A 206 -0.16 13.85 1.20
N SER A 207 -1.06 13.05 1.77
CA SER A 207 -1.83 13.46 2.96
C SER A 207 -0.95 13.70 4.18
N CYS A 208 0.12 12.93 4.35
CA CYS A 208 1.08 13.12 5.44
C CYS A 208 1.89 14.40 5.22
N VAL A 209 2.27 14.70 3.97
CA VAL A 209 2.90 15.97 3.60
C VAL A 209 1.99 17.15 3.93
N GLU A 210 0.71 17.09 3.57
CA GLU A 210 -0.23 18.17 3.88
C GLU A 210 -0.46 18.33 5.41
N ALA A 211 -0.44 17.23 6.17
CA ALA A 211 -0.49 17.29 7.63
C ALA A 211 0.76 17.91 8.25
N ALA A 212 1.95 17.65 7.72
CA ALA A 212 3.18 18.33 8.16
C ALA A 212 3.16 19.82 7.76
N ARG A 213 2.71 20.14 6.54
CA ARG A 213 2.57 21.52 6.06
C ARG A 213 1.59 22.34 6.90
N SER A 214 0.55 21.73 7.46
CA SER A 214 -0.38 22.44 8.37
C SER A 214 0.26 22.86 9.69
N LEU A 215 1.34 22.18 10.09
CA LEU A 215 2.19 22.54 11.23
C LEU A 215 3.35 23.48 10.84
N GLY A 216 3.40 23.91 9.58
CA GLY A 216 4.49 24.72 9.03
C GLY A 216 5.77 23.95 8.73
N LEU A 217 5.78 22.61 8.86
CA LEU A 217 6.94 21.79 8.53
C LEU A 217 7.04 21.60 7.02
N ILE A 218 8.26 21.67 6.49
CA ILE A 218 8.52 21.35 5.09
C ILE A 218 8.68 19.84 4.96
N ALA A 219 7.85 19.26 4.11
CA ALA A 219 7.82 17.84 3.84
C ALA A 219 7.62 17.55 2.36
N ILE A 220 8.12 16.40 1.92
CA ILE A 220 8.01 15.89 0.56
C ILE A 220 7.59 14.41 0.57
N THR A 221 7.10 13.93 -0.57
CA THR A 221 6.85 12.51 -0.78
C THR A 221 6.97 12.14 -2.26
N TRP A 222 7.19 10.87 -2.56
CA TRP A 222 7.15 10.32 -3.91
C TRP A 222 5.77 9.70 -4.16
N GLN A 223 5.28 9.78 -5.41
CA GLN A 223 3.95 9.28 -5.73
C GLN A 223 3.84 7.76 -5.59
N GLY A 224 2.98 7.28 -4.68
CA GLY A 224 2.64 5.85 -4.58
C GLY A 224 3.85 4.92 -4.49
N SER A 225 3.95 3.94 -5.40
CA SER A 225 5.05 2.97 -5.45
C SER A 225 6.29 3.43 -6.24
N SER A 226 6.37 4.71 -6.64
CA SER A 226 7.53 5.31 -7.31
C SER A 226 8.69 5.58 -6.33
N TRP A 227 9.13 4.51 -5.67
CA TRP A 227 10.32 4.46 -4.82
C TRP A 227 11.47 3.75 -5.53
N SER A 228 11.51 3.84 -6.86
CA SER A 228 12.63 3.29 -7.62
C SER A 228 13.90 4.08 -7.30
N GLU A 229 15.04 3.41 -7.32
CA GLU A 229 16.34 4.03 -7.02
C GLU A 229 16.60 5.24 -7.93
N ALA A 230 16.22 5.17 -9.21
CA ALA A 230 16.35 6.27 -10.15
C ALA A 230 15.52 7.50 -9.75
N GLU A 231 14.25 7.32 -9.37
CA GLU A 231 13.36 8.42 -8.96
C GLU A 231 13.77 9.04 -7.62
N LEU A 232 14.22 8.19 -6.68
CA LEU A 232 14.78 8.65 -5.41
C LEU A 232 16.06 9.45 -5.64
N THR A 233 16.97 8.92 -6.46
CA THR A 233 18.25 9.58 -6.78
C THR A 233 18.03 10.94 -7.43
N ALA A 234 17.11 11.04 -8.40
CA ALA A 234 16.81 12.32 -9.04
C ALA A 234 16.30 13.37 -8.04
N GLY A 235 15.32 13.01 -7.20
CA GLY A 235 14.77 13.89 -6.17
C GLY A 235 15.81 14.30 -5.13
N LEU A 236 16.54 13.34 -4.57
CA LEU A 236 17.57 13.58 -3.55
C LEU A 236 18.76 14.39 -4.10
N THR A 237 19.17 14.14 -5.34
CA THR A 237 20.23 14.92 -6.01
C THR A 237 19.81 16.38 -6.11
N LYS A 238 18.55 16.64 -6.49
CA LYS A 238 18.04 18.01 -6.61
C LYS A 238 17.98 18.74 -5.25
N LEU A 239 17.59 18.03 -4.19
CA LEU A 239 17.61 18.58 -2.83
C LEU A 239 19.04 18.88 -2.36
N LYS A 240 19.98 17.96 -2.61
CA LYS A 240 21.40 18.15 -2.28
C LYS A 240 21.99 19.35 -3.03
N GLN A 241 21.71 19.49 -4.32
CA GLN A 241 22.14 20.65 -5.11
C GLN A 241 21.57 21.99 -4.59
N ALA A 242 20.43 21.95 -3.92
CA ALA A 242 19.85 23.12 -3.24
C ALA A 242 20.48 23.40 -1.86
N GLY A 243 21.45 22.58 -1.42
CA GLY A 243 22.12 22.68 -0.13
C GLY A 243 21.28 22.18 1.04
N ILE A 244 20.31 21.29 0.81
CA ILE A 244 19.46 20.72 1.86
C ILE A 244 20.21 19.60 2.57
N SER A 245 20.16 19.59 3.90
CA SER A 245 20.91 18.66 4.76
C SER A 245 22.44 18.71 4.59
N GLU A 246 22.99 19.86 4.14
CA GLU A 246 24.42 20.18 4.11
C GLU A 246 24.89 20.97 5.33
#